data_AF-A0A380ZFW9-F1
#
_entry.id   AF-A0A380ZFW9-F1
#
_cell.length_a   1.000
_cell.length_b   1.000
_cell.length_c   1.000
_cell.angle_alpha   90.00
_cell.angle_beta   90.00
_cell.angle_gamma   90.00
#
_symmetry.space_group_name_H-M   'P 1'
#
loop_
_entity.id
_entity.type
_entity.pdbx_description
1 polymer ?
#
loop_
_entity_poly.entity_id
_entity_poly.type
_entity_poly.pdbx_seq_one_letter_code
_entity_poly.pdbx_strand_id
1 'polypeptide(L)'
;MRVIVYTFILCALGLAFGWVANHNAVFIIMFSHFRFSVSLLTALSVLIMLGGILVILWWLLYTLFSIPRTLSNYFYKRHKKRGYEALSHGILAAFVGDSIVAQKMEARVVKYLAGKHEPLVKLLQAQTSSLQNNSLRAIGLYEEMRKETVTQLAGLYGLFREAMKSKAYEAAHQYAEEALALSPALLWAHQAVLDQLSAKGQWDKALSIFERAQKALPRSVRSTPERYYIQALLLSGKALHLFETHPIEARTAILKAHKFLPDFVPITVIAADILYKLNETRKADKMIIAAWQKDPHPDLGALYLEREESAVGRLKKAKTLASYNKDTFESAFLIAKAALDAGERGLAREQAQKALRYHPRESVYLLLADIEEAEGNNQGAVRQWLSLALRAERDPVWMCDGSIFSSWSVVSPISGRLGCFEWKTPPSMPPLTLEADSIALKKEDKKGIVEKTAFVEDKLLEEVSSLGDGFLHHVQTKEQDIKKKDTELLSQTYLNVDDPGIKTEEDDASLSKKKFQLF
;
A
#
# COMPACT_ATOMS: atom_id res chain seq x y z
N MET A 1 37.20 23.84 48.11
CA MET A 1 38.18 24.82 47.56
C MET A 1 37.66 26.24 47.55
N ARG A 2 36.99 26.74 46.48
CA ARG A 2 36.69 28.20 46.33
C ARG A 2 36.00 28.86 47.54
N VAL A 3 34.97 28.23 48.12
CA VAL A 3 34.23 28.77 49.28
C VAL A 3 35.13 28.96 50.52
N ILE A 4 36.05 28.03 50.78
CA ILE A 4 36.95 28.06 51.95
C ILE A 4 37.97 29.20 51.85
N VAL A 5 38.45 29.50 50.63
CA VAL A 5 39.37 30.61 50.39
C VAL A 5 38.66 31.95 50.62
N TYR A 6 37.41 32.09 50.18
CA TYR A 6 36.65 33.32 50.41
C TYR A 6 36.30 33.53 51.90
N THR A 7 35.91 32.49 52.64
CA THR A 7 35.66 32.64 54.09
C THR A 7 36.93 32.96 54.87
N PHE A 8 38.08 32.38 54.52
CA PHE A 8 39.36 32.73 55.12
C PHE A 8 39.74 34.20 54.87
N ILE A 9 39.59 34.68 53.63
CA ILE A 9 39.83 36.09 53.28
C ILE A 9 38.87 37.03 54.02
N LEU A 10 37.60 36.65 54.19
CA LEU A 10 36.61 37.44 54.92
C LEU A 10 36.97 37.57 56.41
N CYS A 11 37.41 36.47 57.04
CA CYS A 11 37.90 36.49 58.43
C CYS A 11 39.17 37.33 58.58
N ALA A 12 40.13 37.22 57.66
CA ALA A 12 41.36 38.02 57.67
C ALA A 12 41.06 39.53 57.52
N LEU A 13 40.13 39.90 56.63
CA LEU A 13 39.65 41.28 56.50
C LEU A 13 38.94 41.77 57.77
N GLY A 14 38.10 40.94 58.40
CA GLY A 14 37.44 41.27 59.67
C GLY A 14 38.43 41.55 60.80
N LEU A 15 39.48 40.72 60.92
CA LEU A 15 40.56 40.91 61.89
C LEU A 15 41.37 42.19 61.62
N ALA A 16 41.72 42.45 60.35
CA ALA A 16 42.41 43.68 59.97
C ALA A 16 41.57 44.93 60.28
N PHE A 17 40.25 44.88 60.05
CA PHE A 17 39.34 45.98 60.34
C PHE A 17 39.20 46.23 61.85
N GLY A 18 39.10 45.16 62.66
CA GLY A 18 39.07 45.24 64.12
C GLY A 18 40.35 45.80 64.73
N TRP A 19 41.52 45.52 64.13
CA TRP A 19 42.80 46.08 64.57
C TRP A 19 42.89 47.59 64.29
N VAL A 20 42.50 48.04 63.09
CA VAL A 20 42.56 49.47 62.71
C VAL A 20 41.55 50.32 63.50
N ALA A 21 40.39 49.78 63.88
CA ALA A 21 39.39 50.49 64.69
C ALA A 21 39.94 50.97 66.07
N ASN A 22 40.97 50.31 66.59
CA ASN A 22 41.60 50.65 67.87
C ASN A 22 42.75 51.66 67.78
N HIS A 23 43.09 52.20 66.60
CA HIS A 23 44.19 53.16 66.43
C HIS A 23 43.69 54.48 65.79
N ASN A 24 43.41 55.45 66.64
CA ASN A 24 42.86 56.75 66.28
C ASN A 24 43.95 57.73 65.79
N ALA A 25 44.56 57.44 64.65
CA ALA A 25 45.57 58.30 64.01
C ALA A 25 44.92 59.23 62.96
N VAL A 26 44.91 60.54 63.21
CA VAL A 26 44.36 61.53 62.26
C VAL A 26 45.38 61.79 61.15
N PHE A 27 45.03 61.46 59.90
CA PHE A 27 45.83 61.82 58.74
C PHE A 27 45.42 63.20 58.21
N ILE A 28 46.38 64.12 58.16
CA ILE A 28 46.20 65.45 57.58
C ILE A 28 46.74 65.41 56.15
N ILE A 29 45.84 65.35 55.16
CA ILE A 29 46.21 65.39 53.76
C ILE A 29 46.16 66.86 53.31
N MET A 30 47.33 67.44 53.01
CA MET A 30 47.43 68.79 52.45
C MET A 30 47.36 68.73 50.92
N PHE A 31 46.27 69.26 50.34
CA PHE A 31 46.15 69.46 48.90
C PHE A 31 45.87 70.93 48.59
N SER A 32 46.87 71.61 48.01
CA SER A 32 46.86 73.05 47.70
C SER A 32 46.55 73.96 48.90
N HIS A 33 45.30 74.39 49.08
CA HIS A 33 44.88 75.32 50.14
C HIS A 33 43.71 74.84 51.01
N PHE A 34 43.20 73.62 50.79
CA PHE A 34 42.18 73.03 51.67
C PHE A 34 42.80 72.00 52.63
N ARG A 35 42.47 72.14 53.92
CA ARG A 35 42.84 71.17 54.97
C ARG A 35 41.66 70.26 55.25
N PHE A 36 41.70 69.04 54.72
CA PHE A 36 40.75 67.99 55.11
C PHE A 36 41.36 67.12 56.20
N SER A 37 40.87 67.27 57.43
CA SER A 37 41.15 66.34 58.53
C SER A 37 40.25 65.11 58.38
N VAL A 38 40.76 64.07 57.73
CA VAL A 38 40.01 62.82 57.48
C VAL A 38 40.41 61.79 58.53
N SER A 39 39.43 61.21 59.21
CA SER A 39 39.67 60.12 60.16
C SER A 39 40.19 58.89 59.42
N LEU A 40 41.07 58.11 60.05
CA LEU A 40 41.58 56.86 59.48
C LEU A 40 40.44 55.91 59.07
N LEU A 41 39.35 55.87 59.86
CA LEU A 41 38.16 55.08 59.53
C LEU A 41 37.48 55.53 58.23
N THR A 42 37.38 56.83 57.96
CA THR A 42 36.71 57.32 56.73
C THR A 42 37.62 57.20 55.51
N ALA A 43 38.94 57.34 55.66
CA ALA A 43 39.89 57.01 54.60
C ALA A 43 39.85 55.51 54.25
N LEU A 44 39.82 54.63 55.25
CA LEU A 44 39.77 53.18 55.05
C LEU A 44 38.42 52.72 54.48
N SER A 45 37.29 53.28 54.93
CA SER A 45 35.98 52.90 54.41
C SER A 45 35.81 53.28 52.94
N VAL A 46 36.30 54.46 52.53
CA VAL A 46 36.33 54.87 51.11
C VAL A 46 37.24 53.95 50.30
N LEU A 47 38.41 53.57 50.81
CA LEU A 47 39.32 52.63 50.12
C LEU A 47 38.67 51.25 49.91
N ILE A 48 37.98 50.72 50.93
CA ILE A 48 37.27 49.43 50.85
C ILE A 48 36.06 49.53 49.91
N MET A 49 35.30 50.63 49.95
CA MET A 49 34.20 50.86 49.01
C MET A 49 34.70 50.90 47.56
N LEU A 50 35.81 51.60 47.31
CA LEU A 50 36.42 51.72 45.98
C LEU A 50 36.99 50.39 45.50
N GLY A 51 37.62 49.61 46.39
CA GLY A 51 38.03 48.23 46.11
C GLY A 51 36.85 47.30 45.79
N GLY A 52 35.75 47.41 46.54
CA GLY A 52 34.50 46.68 46.28
C GLY A 52 33.91 47.02 44.91
N ILE A 53 33.86 48.31 44.54
CA ILE A 53 33.44 48.78 43.21
C ILE A 53 34.33 48.20 42.11
N LEU A 54 35.66 48.18 42.30
CA LEU A 54 36.59 47.60 41.32
C LEU A 54 36.40 46.09 41.14
N VAL A 55 36.14 45.33 42.22
CA VAL A 55 35.84 43.89 42.15
C VAL A 55 34.50 43.64 41.44
N ILE A 56 33.48 44.43 41.74
CA ILE A 56 32.18 44.37 41.05
C ILE A 56 32.33 44.68 39.56
N LEU A 57 33.08 45.73 39.21
CA LEU A 57 33.35 46.13 37.83
C LEU A 57 34.13 45.06 37.06
N TRP A 58 35.15 44.47 37.68
CA TRP A 58 35.92 43.37 37.09
C TRP A 58 35.06 42.12 36.87
N TRP A 59 34.20 41.77 37.83
CA TRP A 59 33.24 40.68 37.68
C TRP A 59 32.22 40.96 36.56
N LEU A 60 31.76 42.21 36.44
CA LEU A 60 30.85 42.64 35.37
C LEU A 60 31.53 42.52 33.99
N LEU A 61 32.79 42.97 33.84
CA LEU A 61 33.55 42.79 32.60
C LEU A 61 33.76 41.29 32.30
N TYR A 62 34.22 40.51 33.28
CA TYR A 62 34.53 39.10 33.07
C TYR A 62 33.28 38.28 32.67
N THR A 63 32.12 38.57 33.27
CA THR A 63 30.85 37.96 32.88
C THR A 63 30.42 38.41 31.48
N LEU A 64 30.50 39.70 31.16
CA LEU A 64 30.18 40.24 29.83
C LEU A 64 31.04 39.61 28.72
N PHE A 65 32.34 39.42 28.94
CA PHE A 65 33.24 38.73 28.00
C PHE A 65 33.08 37.20 27.98
N SER A 66 32.49 36.59 29.01
CA SER A 66 32.23 35.13 29.06
C SER A 66 30.92 34.71 28.38
N ILE A 67 29.91 35.57 28.39
CA ILE A 67 28.59 35.35 27.76
C ILE A 67 28.64 34.98 26.26
N PRO A 68 29.44 35.58 25.36
CA PRO A 68 29.37 35.26 23.93
C PRO A 68 29.61 33.78 23.60
N ARG A 69 30.47 33.08 24.36
CA ARG A 69 30.75 31.65 24.13
C ARG A 69 29.60 30.74 24.59
N THR A 70 28.93 31.06 25.70
CA THR A 70 27.78 30.27 26.18
C THR A 70 26.52 30.54 25.36
N LEU A 71 26.31 31.80 24.95
CA LEU A 71 25.14 32.22 24.18
C LEU A 71 25.16 31.67 22.74
N SER A 72 26.33 31.67 22.08
CA SER A 72 26.51 31.03 20.76
C SER A 72 26.09 29.55 20.78
N ASN A 73 26.52 28.80 21.80
CA ASN A 73 26.17 27.39 21.97
C ASN A 73 24.66 27.17 22.21
N TYR A 74 23.98 28.10 22.89
CA TYR A 74 22.53 28.06 23.07
C TYR A 74 21.78 28.27 21.74
N PHE A 75 22.15 29.30 20.97
CA PHE A 75 21.54 29.56 19.66
C PHE A 75 21.81 28.42 18.68
N TYR A 76 23.04 27.89 18.61
CA TYR A 76 23.36 26.74 17.77
C TYR A 76 22.50 25.49 18.11
N LYS A 77 22.33 25.17 19.41
CA LYS A 77 21.44 24.08 19.84
C LYS A 77 19.99 24.33 19.42
N ARG A 78 19.48 25.57 19.55
CA ARG A 78 18.11 25.94 19.18
C ARG A 78 17.86 25.92 17.67
N HIS A 79 18.84 26.35 16.86
CA HIS A 79 18.81 26.22 15.40
C HIS A 79 18.83 24.75 14.97
N LYS A 80 19.75 23.94 15.53
CA LYS A 80 19.84 22.50 15.26
C LYS A 80 18.56 21.75 15.63
N LYS A 81 17.94 22.07 16.78
CA LYS A 81 16.65 21.48 17.19
C LYS A 81 15.53 21.80 16.18
N ARG A 82 15.37 23.09 15.81
CA ARG A 82 14.39 23.51 14.78
C ARG A 82 14.64 22.90 13.41
N GLY A 83 15.91 22.67 13.06
CA GLY A 83 16.31 21.96 11.85
C GLY A 83 15.79 20.53 11.81
N TYR A 84 16.00 19.75 12.87
CA TYR A 84 15.49 18.37 12.93
C TYR A 84 13.99 18.28 13.12
N GLU A 85 13.36 19.20 13.85
CA GLU A 85 11.89 19.28 13.92
C GLU A 85 11.29 19.52 12.52
N ALA A 86 11.87 20.45 11.75
CA ALA A 86 11.47 20.64 10.36
C ALA A 86 11.77 19.39 9.49
N LEU A 87 12.89 18.70 9.73
CA LEU A 87 13.26 17.48 8.97
C LEU A 87 12.29 16.33 9.24
N SER A 88 11.94 16.06 10.50
CA SER A 88 10.99 15.00 10.85
C SER A 88 9.59 15.30 10.31
N HIS A 89 9.09 16.53 10.49
CA HIS A 89 7.82 16.95 9.90
C HIS A 89 7.84 16.92 8.36
N GLY A 90 8.96 17.28 7.72
CA GLY A 90 9.13 17.21 6.27
C GLY A 90 9.08 15.78 5.74
N ILE A 91 9.80 14.85 6.37
CA ILE A 91 9.80 13.43 5.99
C ILE A 91 8.42 12.81 6.21
N LEU A 92 7.73 13.14 7.31
CA LEU A 92 6.36 12.67 7.56
C LEU A 92 5.36 13.23 6.52
N ALA A 93 5.46 14.51 6.17
CA ALA A 93 4.65 15.09 5.10
C ALA A 93 4.92 14.42 3.74
N ALA A 94 6.19 14.16 3.41
CA ALA A 94 6.57 13.44 2.20
C ALA A 94 6.06 11.97 2.19
N PHE A 95 6.05 11.30 3.34
CA PHE A 95 5.51 9.94 3.49
C PHE A 95 3.99 9.88 3.23
N VAL A 96 3.23 10.87 3.72
CA VAL A 96 1.78 10.99 3.48
C VAL A 96 1.46 11.54 2.07
N GLY A 97 2.45 12.08 1.36
CA GLY A 97 2.30 12.64 0.01
C GLY A 97 1.92 14.13 -0.03
N ASP A 98 1.95 14.84 1.11
CA ASP A 98 1.73 16.29 1.18
C ASP A 98 2.97 17.04 0.66
N SER A 99 3.00 17.26 -0.65
CA SER A 99 4.07 17.96 -1.36
C SER A 99 4.21 19.43 -0.94
N ILE A 100 3.15 20.07 -0.45
CA ILE A 100 3.13 21.49 -0.07
C ILE A 100 3.77 21.68 1.30
N VAL A 101 3.41 20.85 2.28
CA VAL A 101 4.03 20.87 3.61
C VAL A 101 5.46 20.34 3.53
N ALA A 102 5.73 19.28 2.75
CA ALA A 102 7.09 18.79 2.52
C ALA A 102 8.01 19.90 2.00
N GLN A 103 7.60 20.67 0.98
CA GLN A 103 8.38 21.81 0.45
C GLN A 103 8.58 22.93 1.47
N LYS A 104 7.54 23.31 2.22
CA LYS A 104 7.64 24.33 3.28
C LYS A 104 8.62 23.92 4.38
N MET A 105 8.70 22.62 4.68
CA MET A 105 9.66 22.07 5.64
C MET A 105 11.05 21.91 5.04
N GLU A 106 11.20 21.46 3.79
CA GLU A 106 12.46 21.43 3.05
C GLU A 106 13.16 22.80 3.08
N ALA A 107 12.44 23.88 2.75
CA ALA A 107 13.00 25.24 2.78
C ALA A 107 13.47 25.66 4.20
N ARG A 108 12.78 25.22 5.25
CA ARG A 108 13.20 25.45 6.65
C ARG A 108 14.41 24.60 7.03
N VAL A 109 14.43 23.33 6.63
CA VAL A 109 15.55 22.39 6.82
C VAL A 109 16.81 22.96 6.19
N VAL A 110 16.75 23.36 4.91
CA VAL A 110 17.86 24.03 4.23
C VAL A 110 18.29 25.28 5.01
N LYS A 111 17.36 26.16 5.39
CA LYS A 111 17.69 27.38 6.16
C LYS A 111 18.36 27.11 7.51
N TYR A 112 18.02 26.03 8.22
CA TYR A 112 18.54 25.73 9.56
C TYR A 112 19.74 24.76 9.57
N LEU A 113 19.93 23.96 8.53
CA LEU A 113 20.94 22.90 8.43
C LEU A 113 21.91 23.05 7.23
N ALA A 114 21.85 24.15 6.46
CA ALA A 114 22.68 24.44 5.27
C ALA A 114 24.19 24.17 5.40
N GLY A 115 24.75 24.20 6.61
CA GLY A 115 26.19 24.00 6.86
C GLY A 115 26.63 22.55 7.01
N LYS A 116 25.76 21.54 6.79
CA LYS A 116 26.13 20.12 6.90
C LYS A 116 25.57 19.27 5.78
N HIS A 117 26.43 18.41 5.23
CA HIS A 117 26.02 17.29 4.38
C HIS A 117 25.33 16.22 5.24
N GLU A 118 24.08 16.47 5.62
CA GLU A 118 23.24 15.47 6.30
C GLU A 118 22.49 14.63 5.24
N PRO A 119 22.76 13.30 5.15
CA PRO A 119 22.10 12.36 4.22
C PRO A 119 20.59 12.53 4.06
N LEU A 120 19.91 12.76 5.18
CA LEU A 120 18.46 12.85 5.26
C LEU A 120 17.91 14.14 4.63
N VAL A 121 18.72 15.21 4.55
CA VAL A 121 18.32 16.47 3.91
C VAL A 121 18.23 16.26 2.39
N LYS A 122 19.25 15.64 1.78
CA LYS A 122 19.23 15.28 0.36
C LYS A 122 18.05 14.35 0.02
N LEU A 123 17.80 13.36 0.88
CA LEU A 123 16.67 12.43 0.73
C LEU A 123 15.31 13.16 0.77
N LEU A 124 15.11 14.08 1.72
CA LEU A 124 13.89 14.90 1.77
C LEU A 124 13.72 15.78 0.53
N GLN A 125 14.80 16.41 0.04
CA GLN A 125 14.78 17.22 -1.18
C GLN A 125 14.41 16.40 -2.42
N ALA A 126 14.96 15.19 -2.53
CA ALA A 126 14.69 14.29 -3.65
C ALA A 126 13.24 13.76 -3.62
N GLN A 127 12.75 13.34 -2.44
CA GLN A 127 11.35 12.93 -2.26
C GLN A 127 10.36 14.08 -2.53
N THR A 128 10.66 15.29 -2.04
CA THR A 128 9.80 16.47 -2.29
C THR A 128 9.78 16.82 -3.78
N SER A 129 10.92 16.75 -4.47
CA SER A 129 10.99 16.96 -5.93
C SER A 129 10.20 15.89 -6.71
N SER A 130 10.26 14.63 -6.27
CA SER A 130 9.50 13.50 -6.84
C SER A 130 7.98 13.69 -6.71
N LEU A 131 7.51 14.12 -5.53
CA LEU A 131 6.10 14.42 -5.24
C LEU A 131 5.58 15.63 -6.03
N GLN A 132 6.45 16.59 -6.35
CA GLN A 132 6.14 17.74 -7.22
C GLN A 132 6.15 17.38 -8.72
N ASN A 133 6.32 16.10 -9.08
CA ASN A 133 6.52 15.63 -10.44
C ASN A 133 7.73 16.27 -11.16
N ASN A 134 8.71 16.81 -10.41
CA ASN A 134 9.98 17.28 -10.95
C ASN A 134 11.01 16.14 -10.95
N SER A 135 10.74 15.13 -11.78
CA SER A 135 11.57 13.92 -11.88
C SER A 135 13.02 14.24 -12.29
N LEU A 136 13.27 15.25 -13.13
CA LEU A 136 14.63 15.68 -13.50
C LEU A 136 15.46 16.08 -12.28
N ARG A 137 14.89 16.92 -11.39
CA ARG A 137 15.57 17.33 -10.15
C ARG A 137 15.70 16.18 -9.15
N ALA A 138 14.68 15.32 -9.06
CA ALA A 138 14.72 14.15 -8.20
C ALA A 138 15.84 13.16 -8.62
N ILE A 139 15.94 12.85 -9.92
CA ILE A 139 16.98 11.98 -10.48
C ILE A 139 18.38 12.53 -10.17
N GLY A 140 18.64 13.82 -10.45
CA GLY A 140 19.95 14.42 -10.16
C GLY A 140 20.34 14.33 -8.67
N LEU A 141 19.40 14.55 -7.75
CA LEU A 141 19.64 14.41 -6.31
C LEU A 141 19.89 12.94 -5.90
N TYR A 142 19.16 11.99 -6.49
CA TYR A 142 19.40 10.56 -6.23
C TYR A 142 20.71 10.06 -6.86
N GLU A 143 21.17 10.62 -7.98
CA GLU A 143 22.49 10.36 -8.57
C GLU A 143 23.64 10.90 -7.70
N GLU A 144 23.46 12.07 -7.07
CA GLU A 144 24.40 12.53 -6.03
C GLU A 144 24.44 11.57 -4.85
N MET A 145 23.28 11.12 -4.36
CA MET A 145 23.19 10.14 -3.28
C MET A 145 23.82 8.78 -3.66
N ARG A 146 23.70 8.34 -4.93
CA ARG A 146 24.36 7.13 -5.43
C ARG A 146 25.88 7.17 -5.32
N LYS A 147 26.50 8.36 -5.29
CA LYS A 147 27.97 8.54 -5.20
C LYS A 147 28.51 8.47 -3.77
N GLU A 148 27.67 8.67 -2.75
CA GLU A 148 28.07 8.68 -1.33
C GLU A 148 27.73 7.33 -0.67
N THR A 149 28.71 6.65 -0.06
CA THR A 149 28.53 5.28 0.49
C THR A 149 27.37 5.14 1.49
N VAL A 150 27.07 6.19 2.27
CA VAL A 150 25.99 6.20 3.27
C VAL A 150 24.61 6.34 2.63
N THR A 151 24.48 7.05 1.50
CA THR A 151 23.20 7.26 0.82
C THR A 151 23.02 6.41 -0.44
N GLN A 152 24.05 5.66 -0.86
CA GLN A 152 24.09 4.90 -2.10
C GLN A 152 22.86 4.02 -2.36
N LEU A 153 22.48 3.18 -1.39
CA LEU A 153 21.31 2.29 -1.51
C LEU A 153 19.98 3.07 -1.57
N ALA A 154 19.88 4.21 -0.87
CA ALA A 154 18.70 5.07 -0.90
C ALA A 154 18.59 5.85 -2.22
N GLY A 155 19.73 6.30 -2.77
CA GLY A 155 19.82 6.88 -4.12
C GLY A 155 19.39 5.87 -5.19
N LEU A 156 19.94 4.65 -5.16
CA LEU A 156 19.55 3.58 -6.09
C LEU A 156 18.06 3.23 -6.01
N TYR A 157 17.48 3.17 -4.80
CA TYR A 157 16.03 2.96 -4.65
C TYR A 157 15.19 4.13 -5.19
N GLY A 158 15.64 5.37 -4.98
CA GLY A 158 15.00 6.56 -5.54
C GLY A 158 15.02 6.57 -7.08
N LEU A 159 16.18 6.30 -7.67
CA LEU A 159 16.36 6.15 -9.12
C LEU A 159 15.51 5.00 -9.68
N PHE A 160 15.48 3.85 -9.01
CA PHE A 160 14.61 2.73 -9.37
C PHE A 160 13.14 3.15 -9.41
N ARG A 161 12.64 3.86 -8.39
CA ARG A 161 11.24 4.33 -8.34
C ARG A 161 10.92 5.35 -9.43
N GLU A 162 11.79 6.32 -9.70
CA GLU A 162 11.60 7.28 -10.79
C GLU A 162 11.65 6.60 -12.17
N ALA A 163 12.55 5.63 -12.36
CA ALA A 163 12.62 4.83 -13.58
C ALA A 163 11.35 3.98 -13.79
N MET A 164 10.82 3.34 -12.73
CA MET A 164 9.54 2.63 -12.79
C MET A 164 8.35 3.57 -13.07
N LYS A 165 8.31 4.75 -12.44
CA LYS A 165 7.27 5.78 -12.66
C LYS A 165 7.27 6.30 -14.11
N SER A 166 8.46 6.45 -14.70
CA SER A 166 8.65 6.88 -16.09
C SER A 166 8.62 5.74 -17.12
N LYS A 167 8.37 4.49 -16.69
CA LYS A 167 8.41 3.26 -17.53
C LYS A 167 9.77 2.99 -18.20
N ALA A 168 10.85 3.57 -17.68
CA ALA A 168 12.23 3.32 -18.09
C ALA A 168 12.76 2.02 -17.46
N TYR A 169 12.11 0.88 -17.78
CA TYR A 169 12.37 -0.40 -17.13
C TYR A 169 13.84 -0.84 -17.20
N GLU A 170 14.53 -0.62 -18.33
CA GLU A 170 15.95 -0.96 -18.47
C GLU A 170 16.86 -0.22 -17.47
N ALA A 171 16.59 1.05 -17.20
CA ALA A 171 17.32 1.82 -16.19
C ALA A 171 16.97 1.34 -14.77
N ALA A 172 15.69 1.08 -14.50
CA ALA A 172 15.25 0.51 -13.22
C ALA A 172 15.97 -0.82 -12.92
N HIS A 173 16.08 -1.68 -13.92
CA HIS A 173 16.81 -2.95 -13.85
C HIS A 173 18.28 -2.76 -13.50
N GLN A 174 19.00 -1.84 -14.15
CA GLN A 174 20.40 -1.55 -13.82
C GLN A 174 20.56 -1.08 -12.36
N TYR A 175 19.69 -0.18 -11.88
CA TYR A 175 19.73 0.28 -10.49
C TYR A 175 19.42 -0.84 -9.47
N ALA A 176 18.55 -1.80 -9.82
CA ALA A 176 18.26 -2.95 -8.99
C ALA A 176 19.43 -3.97 -8.98
N GLU A 177 20.06 -4.24 -10.12
CA GLU A 177 21.25 -5.10 -10.21
C GLU A 177 22.43 -4.51 -9.42
N GLU A 178 22.66 -3.20 -9.50
CA GLU A 178 23.66 -2.49 -8.67
C GLU A 178 23.35 -2.57 -7.17
N ALA A 179 22.09 -2.32 -6.78
CA ALA A 179 21.69 -2.39 -5.37
C ALA A 179 21.84 -3.81 -4.79
N LEU A 180 21.58 -4.84 -5.60
CA LEU A 180 21.76 -6.24 -5.23
C LEU A 180 23.24 -6.64 -5.13
N ALA A 181 24.11 -6.08 -5.98
CA ALA A 181 25.55 -6.27 -5.90
C ALA A 181 26.15 -5.67 -4.61
N LEU A 182 25.62 -4.54 -4.15
CA LEU A 182 26.00 -3.90 -2.88
C LEU A 182 25.43 -4.64 -1.65
N SER A 183 24.19 -5.12 -1.73
CA SER A 183 23.51 -5.80 -0.62
C SER A 183 22.65 -6.98 -1.11
N PRO A 184 23.18 -8.22 -1.11
CA PRO A 184 22.45 -9.41 -1.55
C PRO A 184 21.21 -9.77 -0.72
N ALA A 185 21.05 -9.18 0.46
CA ALA A 185 19.89 -9.37 1.34
C ALA A 185 18.75 -8.36 1.07
N LEU A 186 18.93 -7.41 0.16
CA LEU A 186 18.00 -6.31 -0.07
C LEU A 186 16.76 -6.77 -0.86
N LEU A 187 15.63 -6.91 -0.17
CA LEU A 187 14.43 -7.57 -0.70
C LEU A 187 13.87 -6.94 -1.98
N TRP A 188 13.76 -5.61 -2.05
CA TRP A 188 13.19 -4.95 -3.23
C TRP A 188 14.06 -5.12 -4.48
N ALA A 189 15.39 -5.03 -4.33
CA ALA A 189 16.34 -5.18 -5.42
C ALA A 189 16.36 -6.64 -5.91
N HIS A 190 16.34 -7.58 -4.98
CA HIS A 190 16.24 -9.01 -5.28
C HIS A 190 14.94 -9.34 -6.03
N GLN A 191 13.79 -8.81 -5.58
CA GLN A 191 12.51 -9.01 -6.27
C GLN A 191 12.53 -8.43 -7.69
N ALA A 192 12.98 -7.18 -7.86
CA ALA A 192 13.02 -6.52 -9.17
C ALA A 192 13.92 -7.24 -10.19
N VAL A 193 15.07 -7.78 -9.75
CA VAL A 193 15.95 -8.60 -10.60
C VAL A 193 15.32 -9.96 -10.93
N LEU A 194 14.59 -10.58 -10.00
CA LEU A 194 13.87 -11.83 -10.27
C LEU A 194 12.70 -11.62 -11.24
N ASP A 195 11.92 -10.56 -11.08
CA ASP A 195 10.84 -10.17 -11.98
C ASP A 195 11.39 -10.01 -13.41
N GLN A 196 12.44 -9.20 -13.58
CA GLN A 196 13.15 -9.00 -14.85
C GLN A 196 13.62 -10.30 -15.50
N LEU A 197 14.32 -11.16 -14.75
CA LEU A 197 14.90 -12.39 -15.30
C LEU A 197 13.81 -13.40 -15.65
N SER A 198 12.72 -13.43 -14.89
CA SER A 198 11.56 -14.29 -15.15
C SER A 198 10.80 -13.81 -16.38
N ALA A 199 10.57 -12.49 -16.53
CA ALA A 199 9.98 -11.89 -17.73
C ALA A 199 10.83 -12.12 -18.99
N LYS A 200 12.17 -12.15 -18.86
CA LYS A 200 13.11 -12.50 -19.94
C LYS A 200 13.27 -14.02 -20.16
N GLY A 201 12.57 -14.88 -19.42
CA GLY A 201 12.69 -16.34 -19.50
C GLY A 201 14.02 -16.92 -19.02
N GLN A 202 14.87 -16.13 -18.35
CA GLN A 202 16.22 -16.52 -17.91
C GLN A 202 16.20 -17.25 -16.55
N TRP A 203 15.38 -18.29 -16.47
CA TRP A 203 15.03 -18.99 -15.21
C TRP A 203 16.24 -19.54 -14.45
N ASP A 204 17.24 -20.07 -15.14
CA ASP A 204 18.46 -20.58 -14.50
C ASP A 204 19.28 -19.49 -13.81
N LYS A 205 19.36 -18.30 -14.41
CA LYS A 205 20.02 -17.15 -13.79
C LYS A 205 19.22 -16.68 -12.57
N ALA A 206 17.90 -16.59 -12.69
CA ALA A 206 17.00 -16.21 -11.59
C ALA A 206 17.14 -17.17 -10.39
N LEU A 207 17.11 -18.49 -10.64
CA LEU A 207 17.36 -19.51 -9.62
C LEU A 207 18.75 -19.38 -8.99
N SER A 208 19.80 -19.15 -9.80
CA SER A 208 21.18 -18.98 -9.28
C SER A 208 21.34 -17.77 -8.35
N ILE A 209 20.63 -16.68 -8.65
CA ILE A 209 20.61 -15.45 -7.84
C ILE A 209 19.81 -15.68 -6.57
N PHE A 210 18.62 -16.28 -6.69
CA PHE A 210 17.77 -16.66 -5.56
C PHE A 210 18.52 -17.55 -4.56
N GLU A 211 19.18 -18.60 -5.04
CA GLU A 211 19.97 -19.51 -4.18
C GLU A 211 21.17 -18.80 -3.53
N ARG A 212 21.84 -17.89 -4.23
CA ARG A 212 22.96 -17.12 -3.67
C ARG A 212 22.49 -16.21 -2.53
N ALA A 213 21.40 -15.49 -2.72
CA ALA A 213 20.78 -14.69 -1.67
C ALA A 213 20.29 -15.56 -0.49
N GLN A 214 19.68 -16.71 -0.78
CA GLN A 214 19.22 -17.66 0.23
C GLN A 214 20.37 -18.32 1.03
N LYS A 215 21.56 -18.49 0.42
CA LYS A 215 22.79 -18.96 1.09
C LYS A 215 23.38 -17.91 2.04
N ALA A 216 23.32 -16.62 1.69
CA ALA A 216 23.78 -15.52 2.54
C ALA A 216 22.91 -15.30 3.79
N LEU A 217 21.66 -15.78 3.79
CA LEU A 217 20.71 -15.60 4.88
C LEU A 217 20.79 -16.70 5.96
N PRO A 218 20.48 -16.38 7.23
CA PRO A 218 20.36 -17.36 8.31
C PRO A 218 19.37 -18.48 8.00
N ARG A 219 19.61 -19.67 8.57
CA ARG A 219 18.79 -20.87 8.32
C ARG A 219 17.31 -20.69 8.71
N SER A 220 17.01 -19.88 9.73
CA SER A 220 15.64 -19.52 10.11
C SER A 220 14.90 -18.75 9.00
N VAL A 221 15.56 -17.77 8.38
CA VAL A 221 15.01 -16.95 7.28
C VAL A 221 14.97 -17.73 5.96
N ARG A 222 15.85 -18.72 5.78
CA ARG A 222 15.92 -19.56 4.58
C ARG A 222 14.66 -20.38 4.32
N SER A 223 14.02 -20.86 5.40
CA SER A 223 12.93 -21.84 5.37
C SER A 223 11.54 -21.22 5.58
N THR A 224 11.37 -19.92 5.28
CA THR A 224 10.06 -19.26 5.32
C THR A 224 9.16 -19.73 4.16
N PRO A 225 7.83 -19.79 4.36
CA PRO A 225 6.90 -20.19 3.29
C PRO A 225 6.97 -19.27 2.07
N GLU A 226 7.20 -17.97 2.27
CA GLU A 226 7.42 -16.97 1.20
C GLU A 226 8.59 -17.34 0.28
N ARG A 227 9.69 -17.85 0.83
CA ARG A 227 10.86 -18.26 0.03
C ARG A 227 10.61 -19.57 -0.70
N TYR A 228 9.94 -20.52 -0.07
CA TYR A 228 9.49 -21.72 -0.78
C TYR A 228 8.50 -21.39 -1.90
N TYR A 229 7.65 -20.36 -1.71
CA TYR A 229 6.74 -19.86 -2.74
C TYR A 229 7.50 -19.29 -3.95
N ILE A 230 8.42 -18.34 -3.74
CA ILE A 230 9.25 -17.78 -4.82
C ILE A 230 10.07 -18.88 -5.52
N GLN A 231 10.66 -19.81 -4.76
CA GLN A 231 11.43 -20.93 -5.34
C GLN A 231 10.56 -21.86 -6.19
N ALA A 232 9.33 -22.14 -5.75
CA ALA A 232 8.39 -22.96 -6.49
C ALA A 232 7.91 -22.28 -7.78
N LEU A 233 7.70 -20.96 -7.76
CA LEU A 233 7.39 -20.15 -8.96
C LEU A 233 8.53 -20.16 -9.98
N LEU A 234 9.77 -19.95 -9.54
CA LEU A 234 10.94 -19.99 -10.42
C LEU A 234 11.14 -21.38 -11.05
N LEU A 235 10.86 -22.44 -10.29
CA LEU A 235 10.90 -23.82 -10.79
C LEU A 235 9.76 -24.17 -11.74
N SER A 236 8.55 -23.64 -11.54
CA SER A 236 7.43 -23.84 -12.48
C SER A 236 7.62 -23.05 -13.78
N GLY A 237 8.15 -21.83 -13.71
CA GLY A 237 8.58 -21.06 -14.88
C GLY A 237 9.67 -21.78 -15.69
N LYS A 238 10.70 -22.30 -15.01
CA LYS A 238 11.71 -23.16 -15.63
C LYS A 238 11.09 -24.39 -16.29
N ALA A 239 10.14 -25.04 -15.62
CA ALA A 239 9.49 -26.24 -16.15
C ALA A 239 8.69 -25.95 -17.43
N LEU A 240 7.91 -24.87 -17.47
CA LEU A 240 7.16 -24.45 -18.66
C LEU A 240 8.10 -24.15 -19.83
N HIS A 241 9.18 -23.38 -19.59
CA HIS A 241 10.16 -23.04 -20.64
C HIS A 241 10.93 -24.26 -21.18
N LEU A 242 11.27 -25.22 -20.31
CA LEU A 242 11.94 -26.45 -20.74
C LEU A 242 10.99 -27.50 -21.32
N PHE A 243 9.68 -27.32 -21.22
CA PHE A 243 8.73 -28.39 -21.52
C PHE A 243 8.82 -28.88 -22.98
N GLU A 244 8.96 -27.96 -23.94
CA GLU A 244 9.03 -28.29 -25.37
C GLU A 244 10.38 -28.87 -25.80
N THR A 245 11.47 -28.52 -25.12
CA THR A 245 12.84 -28.89 -25.52
C THR A 245 13.42 -30.04 -24.71
N HIS A 246 13.16 -30.08 -23.40
CA HIS A 246 13.73 -31.02 -22.44
C HIS A 246 12.65 -31.48 -21.44
N PRO A 247 11.64 -32.25 -21.89
CA PRO A 247 10.46 -32.55 -21.08
C PRO A 247 10.77 -33.37 -19.82
N ILE A 248 11.84 -34.18 -19.84
CA ILE A 248 12.32 -34.91 -18.66
C ILE A 248 12.82 -33.92 -17.59
N GLU A 249 13.58 -32.89 -17.97
CA GLU A 249 14.05 -31.88 -17.03
C GLU A 249 12.90 -31.03 -16.49
N ALA A 250 11.99 -30.61 -17.36
CA ALA A 250 10.77 -29.90 -17.00
C ALA A 250 9.96 -30.65 -15.93
N ARG A 251 9.77 -31.96 -16.13
CA ARG A 251 9.15 -32.85 -15.13
C ARG A 251 9.91 -32.87 -13.81
N THR A 252 11.26 -32.93 -13.81
CA THR A 252 12.01 -32.87 -12.53
C THR A 252 11.90 -31.52 -11.84
N ALA A 253 11.79 -30.42 -12.58
CA ALA A 253 11.64 -29.08 -12.04
C ALA A 253 10.25 -28.88 -11.40
N ILE A 254 9.16 -29.23 -12.12
CA ILE A 254 7.80 -29.05 -11.59
C ILE A 254 7.51 -29.98 -10.40
N LEU A 255 8.03 -31.22 -10.40
CA LEU A 255 7.91 -32.11 -9.25
C LEU A 255 8.73 -31.66 -8.03
N LYS A 256 9.76 -30.82 -8.21
CA LYS A 256 10.41 -30.11 -7.09
C LYS A 256 9.55 -28.94 -6.62
N ALA A 257 8.96 -28.15 -7.53
CA ALA A 257 8.04 -27.06 -7.19
C ALA A 257 6.85 -27.56 -6.35
N HIS A 258 6.18 -28.63 -6.79
CA HIS A 258 5.06 -29.25 -6.07
C HIS A 258 5.45 -29.84 -4.70
N LYS A 259 6.73 -30.17 -4.45
CA LYS A 259 7.18 -30.57 -3.10
C LYS A 259 7.27 -29.40 -2.13
N PHE A 260 7.54 -28.19 -2.64
CA PHE A 260 7.54 -26.96 -1.84
C PHE A 260 6.11 -26.46 -1.58
N LEU A 261 5.24 -26.56 -2.59
CA LEU A 261 3.83 -26.16 -2.53
C LEU A 261 2.90 -27.28 -3.04
N PRO A 262 2.60 -28.31 -2.24
CA PRO A 262 1.68 -29.38 -2.65
C PRO A 262 0.21 -28.94 -2.69
N ASP A 263 -0.11 -27.82 -2.04
CA ASP A 263 -1.48 -27.34 -1.84
C ASP A 263 -1.79 -26.13 -2.75
N PHE A 264 -0.87 -25.76 -3.64
CA PHE A 264 -1.05 -24.63 -4.56
C PHE A 264 -1.49 -25.11 -5.94
N VAL A 265 -2.79 -24.99 -6.20
CA VAL A 265 -3.47 -25.53 -7.38
C VAL A 265 -2.75 -25.30 -8.71
N PRO A 266 -2.27 -24.08 -9.07
CA PRO A 266 -1.65 -23.86 -10.38
C PRO A 266 -0.39 -24.71 -10.64
N ILE A 267 0.41 -24.98 -9.61
CA ILE A 267 1.59 -25.85 -9.75
C ILE A 267 1.15 -27.30 -9.94
N THR A 268 0.06 -27.74 -9.31
CA THR A 268 -0.51 -29.07 -9.53
C THR A 268 -1.09 -29.23 -10.92
N VAL A 269 -1.78 -28.21 -11.46
CA VAL A 269 -2.28 -28.17 -12.84
C VAL A 269 -1.12 -28.31 -13.83
N ILE A 270 -0.07 -27.49 -13.72
CA ILE A 270 1.11 -27.57 -14.60
C ILE A 270 1.84 -28.91 -14.45
N ALA A 271 1.97 -29.44 -13.23
CA ALA A 271 2.59 -30.75 -12.99
C ALA A 271 1.79 -31.88 -13.66
N ALA A 272 0.47 -31.85 -13.54
CA ALA A 272 -0.41 -32.85 -14.12
C ALA A 272 -0.41 -32.79 -15.65
N ASP A 273 -0.43 -31.59 -16.26
CA ASP A 273 -0.32 -31.42 -17.72
C ASP A 273 1.00 -31.98 -18.27
N ILE A 274 2.14 -31.60 -17.67
CA ILE A 274 3.46 -32.12 -18.04
C ILE A 274 3.52 -33.65 -17.91
N LEU A 275 2.99 -34.21 -16.82
CA LEU A 275 2.91 -35.67 -16.62
C LEU A 275 1.95 -36.34 -17.61
N TYR A 276 0.86 -35.70 -17.99
CA TYR A 276 -0.10 -36.20 -18.96
C TYR A 276 0.51 -36.30 -20.36
N LYS A 277 1.21 -35.25 -20.80
CA LYS A 277 1.93 -35.24 -22.09
C LYS A 277 3.11 -36.21 -22.12
N LEU A 278 3.70 -36.53 -20.96
CA LEU A 278 4.68 -37.61 -20.76
C LEU A 278 4.06 -39.00 -20.54
N ASN A 279 2.75 -39.18 -20.76
CA ASN A 279 2.01 -40.44 -20.59
C ASN A 279 2.02 -41.05 -19.17
N GLU A 280 2.41 -40.30 -18.13
CA GLU A 280 2.35 -40.72 -16.72
C GLU A 280 0.95 -40.51 -16.09
N THR A 281 -0.09 -40.95 -16.79
CA THR A 281 -1.52 -40.71 -16.48
C THR A 281 -1.88 -40.95 -15.02
N ARG A 282 -1.59 -42.16 -14.51
CA ARG A 282 -1.92 -42.59 -13.14
C ARG A 282 -1.34 -41.67 -12.05
N LYS A 283 -0.23 -40.96 -12.32
CA LYS A 283 0.37 -40.03 -11.37
C LYS A 283 -0.29 -38.65 -11.44
N ALA A 284 -0.55 -38.16 -12.65
CA ALA A 284 -1.30 -36.92 -12.86
C ALA A 284 -2.71 -37.02 -12.25
N ASP A 285 -3.45 -38.11 -12.52
CA ASP A 285 -4.77 -38.37 -11.94
C ASP A 285 -4.72 -38.34 -10.41
N LYS A 286 -3.74 -39.04 -9.81
CA LYS A 286 -3.55 -39.07 -8.36
C LYS A 286 -3.24 -37.69 -7.77
N MET A 287 -2.46 -36.85 -8.47
CA MET A 287 -2.15 -35.49 -8.03
C MET A 287 -3.37 -34.58 -8.10
N ILE A 288 -4.15 -34.64 -9.20
CA ILE A 288 -5.39 -33.88 -9.34
C ILE A 288 -6.41 -34.29 -8.27
N ILE A 289 -6.65 -35.59 -8.06
CA ILE A 289 -7.58 -36.09 -7.04
C ILE A 289 -7.14 -35.66 -5.63
N ALA A 290 -5.84 -35.70 -5.33
CA ALA A 290 -5.32 -35.27 -4.02
C ALA A 290 -5.49 -33.75 -3.78
N ALA A 291 -5.37 -32.92 -4.81
CA ALA A 291 -5.65 -31.48 -4.73
C ALA A 291 -7.15 -31.21 -4.60
N TRP A 292 -8.00 -31.88 -5.41
CA TRP A 292 -9.46 -31.76 -5.38
C TRP A 292 -10.09 -32.13 -4.03
N GLN A 293 -9.50 -33.10 -3.32
CA GLN A 293 -9.91 -33.45 -1.95
C GLN A 293 -9.65 -32.34 -0.93
N LYS A 294 -8.72 -31.41 -1.20
CA LYS A 294 -8.39 -30.28 -0.32
C LYS A 294 -9.14 -29.02 -0.72
N ASP A 295 -9.04 -28.64 -1.98
CA ASP A 295 -9.58 -27.39 -2.54
C ASP A 295 -9.99 -27.62 -4.01
N PRO A 296 -11.27 -27.96 -4.28
CA PRO A 296 -11.80 -28.05 -5.63
C PRO A 296 -11.62 -26.75 -6.40
N HIS A 297 -11.17 -26.83 -7.65
CA HIS A 297 -10.88 -25.66 -8.48
C HIS A 297 -11.20 -25.95 -9.95
N PRO A 298 -11.82 -25.02 -10.71
CA PRO A 298 -12.24 -25.27 -12.09
C PRO A 298 -11.09 -25.76 -13.00
N ASP A 299 -9.90 -25.16 -12.92
CA ASP A 299 -8.71 -25.59 -13.69
C ASP A 299 -8.34 -27.07 -13.50
N LEU A 300 -8.50 -27.63 -12.29
CA LEU A 300 -8.24 -29.05 -12.02
C LEU A 300 -9.29 -29.93 -12.71
N GLY A 301 -10.56 -29.51 -12.67
CA GLY A 301 -11.67 -30.20 -13.34
C GLY A 301 -11.52 -30.15 -14.86
N ALA A 302 -11.20 -28.98 -15.42
CA ALA A 302 -10.99 -28.78 -16.85
C ALA A 302 -9.89 -29.71 -17.38
N LEU A 303 -8.69 -29.69 -16.76
CA LEU A 303 -7.56 -30.52 -17.18
C LEU A 303 -7.85 -32.04 -17.05
N TYR A 304 -8.62 -32.45 -16.05
CA TYR A 304 -9.01 -33.85 -15.87
C TYR A 304 -10.00 -34.35 -16.95
N LEU A 305 -10.86 -33.45 -17.45
CA LEU A 305 -11.87 -33.76 -18.48
C LEU A 305 -11.35 -33.61 -19.91
N GLU A 306 -10.43 -32.68 -20.16
CA GLU A 306 -9.91 -32.33 -21.49
C GLU A 306 -9.44 -33.57 -22.28
N ARG A 307 -8.77 -34.50 -21.61
CA ARG A 307 -8.20 -35.69 -22.24
C ARG A 307 -9.20 -36.83 -22.51
N GLU A 308 -10.49 -36.55 -22.49
CA GLU A 308 -11.55 -37.49 -22.87
C GLU A 308 -12.32 -36.93 -24.08
N GLU A 309 -12.30 -37.64 -25.20
CA GLU A 309 -12.91 -37.17 -26.45
C GLU A 309 -14.44 -37.29 -26.43
N SER A 310 -14.97 -38.34 -25.80
CA SER A 310 -16.41 -38.58 -25.70
C SER A 310 -17.06 -37.75 -24.59
N ALA A 311 -18.14 -37.03 -24.90
CA ALA A 311 -18.91 -36.28 -23.91
C ALA A 311 -19.48 -37.18 -22.79
N VAL A 312 -19.96 -38.38 -23.13
CA VAL A 312 -20.40 -39.38 -22.13
C VAL A 312 -19.23 -39.88 -21.28
N GLY A 313 -18.03 -39.95 -21.85
CA GLY A 313 -16.78 -40.21 -21.12
C GLY A 313 -16.45 -39.09 -20.12
N ARG A 314 -16.53 -37.82 -20.56
CA ARG A 314 -16.35 -36.64 -19.69
C ARG A 314 -17.32 -36.65 -18.53
N LEU A 315 -18.60 -36.94 -18.76
CA LEU A 315 -19.60 -37.05 -17.69
C LEU A 315 -19.24 -38.15 -16.67
N LYS A 316 -18.72 -39.30 -17.11
CA LYS A 316 -18.23 -40.35 -16.20
C LYS A 316 -17.05 -39.86 -15.37
N LYS A 317 -16.06 -39.20 -15.99
CA LYS A 317 -14.90 -38.62 -15.29
C LYS A 317 -15.29 -37.49 -14.32
N ALA A 318 -16.23 -36.62 -14.69
CA ALA A 318 -16.76 -35.57 -13.84
C ALA A 318 -17.41 -36.15 -12.59
N LYS A 319 -18.26 -37.18 -12.76
CA LYS A 319 -18.86 -37.93 -11.65
C LYS A 319 -17.81 -38.60 -10.76
N THR A 320 -16.73 -39.18 -11.31
CA THR A 320 -15.66 -39.76 -10.47
C THR A 320 -14.87 -38.70 -9.70
N LEU A 321 -14.51 -37.57 -10.32
CA LEU A 321 -13.76 -36.51 -9.63
C LEU A 321 -14.60 -35.87 -8.52
N ALA A 322 -15.84 -35.50 -8.83
CA ALA A 322 -16.80 -34.96 -7.88
C ALA A 322 -17.13 -35.94 -6.74
N SER A 323 -17.02 -37.27 -6.96
CA SER A 323 -17.28 -38.26 -5.90
C SER A 323 -16.33 -38.15 -4.70
N TYR A 324 -15.15 -37.57 -4.88
CA TYR A 324 -14.16 -37.33 -3.81
C TYR A 324 -14.47 -36.09 -2.95
N ASN A 325 -15.30 -35.15 -3.42
CA ASN A 325 -15.68 -33.96 -2.67
C ASN A 325 -17.08 -33.46 -3.09
N LYS A 326 -18.13 -34.14 -2.63
CA LYS A 326 -19.49 -34.00 -3.19
C LYS A 326 -20.20 -32.70 -2.82
N ASP A 327 -19.87 -32.13 -1.65
CA ASP A 327 -20.62 -31.04 -1.03
C ASP A 327 -20.05 -29.66 -1.36
N THR A 328 -19.66 -29.45 -2.62
CA THR A 328 -19.05 -28.20 -3.09
C THR A 328 -19.65 -27.73 -4.40
N PHE A 329 -19.67 -26.40 -4.57
CA PHE A 329 -20.09 -25.73 -5.81
C PHE A 329 -19.37 -26.32 -7.04
N GLU A 330 -18.03 -26.40 -6.98
CA GLU A 330 -17.22 -26.80 -8.14
C GLU A 330 -17.52 -28.24 -8.58
N SER A 331 -17.78 -29.16 -7.64
CA SER A 331 -18.18 -30.54 -7.96
C SER A 331 -19.56 -30.62 -8.60
N ALA A 332 -20.56 -29.90 -8.07
CA ALA A 332 -21.90 -29.87 -8.65
C ALA A 332 -21.89 -29.21 -10.04
N PHE A 333 -21.18 -28.10 -10.18
CA PHE A 333 -21.04 -27.35 -11.43
C PHE A 333 -20.28 -28.14 -12.50
N LEU A 334 -19.20 -28.85 -12.14
CA LEU A 334 -18.45 -29.72 -13.05
C LEU A 334 -19.33 -30.85 -13.61
N ILE A 335 -20.15 -31.51 -12.78
CA ILE A 335 -21.10 -32.53 -13.26
C ILE A 335 -22.17 -31.86 -14.14
N ALA A 336 -22.71 -30.72 -13.75
CA ALA A 336 -23.77 -30.04 -14.49
C ALA A 336 -23.33 -29.67 -15.92
N LYS A 337 -22.14 -29.08 -16.07
CA LYS A 337 -21.54 -28.76 -17.37
C LYS A 337 -21.27 -30.01 -18.20
N ALA A 338 -20.62 -31.02 -17.63
CA ALA A 338 -20.35 -32.27 -18.34
C ALA A 338 -21.62 -33.08 -18.68
N ALA A 339 -22.73 -32.88 -17.96
CA ALA A 339 -24.02 -33.48 -18.26
C ALA A 339 -24.71 -32.77 -19.43
N LEU A 340 -24.64 -31.44 -19.50
CA LEU A 340 -25.11 -30.67 -20.65
C LEU A 340 -24.35 -31.06 -21.93
N ASP A 341 -23.02 -31.13 -21.86
CA ASP A 341 -22.16 -31.59 -22.97
C ASP A 341 -22.55 -33.00 -23.47
N ALA A 342 -23.01 -33.87 -22.57
CA ALA A 342 -23.44 -35.24 -22.88
C ALA A 342 -24.92 -35.35 -23.32
N GLY A 343 -25.67 -34.25 -23.35
CA GLY A 343 -27.11 -34.23 -23.65
C GLY A 343 -28.02 -34.69 -22.51
N GLU A 344 -27.48 -34.94 -21.32
CA GLU A 344 -28.18 -35.42 -20.11
C GLU A 344 -28.85 -34.27 -19.35
N ARG A 345 -29.76 -33.55 -20.04
CA ARG A 345 -30.32 -32.26 -19.60
C ARG A 345 -31.00 -32.32 -18.22
N GLY A 346 -31.69 -33.42 -17.91
CA GLY A 346 -32.31 -33.64 -16.60
C GLY A 346 -31.30 -33.67 -15.45
N LEU A 347 -30.18 -34.38 -15.64
CA LEU A 347 -29.07 -34.39 -14.68
C LEU A 347 -28.34 -33.04 -14.65
N ALA A 348 -28.17 -32.39 -15.79
CA ALA A 348 -27.57 -31.05 -15.87
C ALA A 348 -28.36 -30.04 -15.01
N ARG A 349 -29.69 -30.00 -15.16
CA ARG A 349 -30.57 -29.11 -14.37
C ARG A 349 -30.52 -29.44 -12.88
N GLU A 350 -30.60 -30.72 -12.50
CA GLU A 350 -30.54 -31.15 -11.09
C GLU A 350 -29.24 -30.68 -10.41
N GLN A 351 -28.10 -30.82 -11.10
CA GLN A 351 -26.79 -30.48 -10.54
C GLN A 351 -26.51 -28.97 -10.61
N ALA A 352 -26.98 -28.26 -11.63
CA ALA A 352 -26.93 -26.80 -11.68
C ALA A 352 -27.76 -26.17 -10.56
N GLN A 353 -28.95 -26.71 -10.26
CA GLN A 353 -29.76 -26.28 -9.11
C GLN A 353 -29.08 -26.59 -7.77
N LYS A 354 -28.27 -27.66 -7.66
CA LYS A 354 -27.44 -27.90 -6.47
C LYS A 354 -26.31 -26.89 -6.34
N ALA A 355 -25.59 -26.60 -7.43
CA ALA A 355 -24.57 -25.55 -7.47
C ALA A 355 -25.14 -24.19 -7.01
N LEU A 356 -26.34 -23.84 -7.49
CA LEU A 356 -27.06 -22.63 -7.12
C LEU A 356 -27.37 -22.54 -5.61
N ARG A 357 -27.67 -23.67 -4.96
CA ARG A 357 -27.89 -23.73 -3.50
C ARG A 357 -26.62 -23.53 -2.68
N TYR A 358 -25.44 -23.89 -3.23
CA TYR A 358 -24.16 -23.62 -2.57
C TYR A 358 -23.77 -22.15 -2.73
N HIS A 359 -23.69 -21.66 -3.98
CA HIS A 359 -23.40 -20.25 -4.27
C HIS A 359 -24.12 -19.78 -5.55
N PRO A 360 -24.94 -18.71 -5.51
CA PRO A 360 -25.61 -18.16 -6.69
C PRO A 360 -24.67 -17.26 -7.50
N ARG A 361 -23.78 -17.87 -8.30
CA ARG A 361 -22.84 -17.18 -9.20
C ARG A 361 -23.39 -16.98 -10.62
N GLU A 362 -22.85 -15.99 -11.34
CA GLU A 362 -23.10 -15.69 -12.75
C GLU A 362 -23.11 -16.97 -13.63
N SER A 363 -22.06 -17.79 -13.55
CA SER A 363 -21.90 -19.04 -14.32
C SER A 363 -23.03 -20.06 -14.15
N VAL A 364 -23.64 -20.17 -12.98
CA VAL A 364 -24.73 -21.14 -12.76
C VAL A 364 -26.02 -20.67 -13.42
N TYR A 365 -26.28 -19.36 -13.38
CA TYR A 365 -27.43 -18.79 -14.07
C TYR A 365 -27.27 -18.85 -15.60
N LEU A 366 -26.05 -18.63 -16.11
CA LEU A 366 -25.74 -18.86 -17.53
C LEU A 366 -25.92 -20.34 -17.91
N LEU A 367 -25.37 -21.27 -17.13
CA LEU A 367 -25.53 -22.71 -17.38
C LEU A 367 -27.00 -23.16 -17.32
N LEU A 368 -27.82 -22.59 -16.43
CA LEU A 368 -29.26 -22.83 -16.40
C LEU A 368 -29.96 -22.27 -17.65
N ALA A 369 -29.56 -21.11 -18.15
CA ALA A 369 -30.06 -20.57 -19.42
C ALA A 369 -29.70 -21.51 -20.60
N ASP A 370 -28.46 -21.97 -20.67
CA ASP A 370 -27.99 -22.92 -21.71
C ASP A 370 -28.79 -24.24 -21.67
N ILE A 371 -29.13 -24.75 -20.48
CA ILE A 371 -29.96 -25.96 -20.30
C ILE A 371 -31.39 -25.72 -20.81
N GLU A 372 -32.03 -24.60 -20.45
CA GLU A 372 -33.39 -24.27 -20.92
C GLU A 372 -33.43 -24.02 -22.44
N GLU A 373 -32.40 -23.39 -23.01
CA GLU A 373 -32.27 -23.21 -24.46
C GLU A 373 -32.06 -24.56 -25.17
N ALA A 374 -31.22 -25.44 -24.63
CA ALA A 374 -31.01 -26.78 -25.17
C ALA A 374 -32.28 -27.65 -25.15
N GLU A 375 -33.25 -27.38 -24.27
CA GLU A 375 -34.57 -28.02 -24.26
C GLU A 375 -35.59 -27.36 -25.22
N GLY A 376 -35.32 -26.16 -25.72
CA GLY A 376 -36.11 -25.46 -26.75
C GLY A 376 -37.50 -24.97 -26.33
N ASN A 377 -37.99 -25.35 -25.15
CA ASN A 377 -39.40 -25.19 -24.78
C ASN A 377 -39.74 -23.88 -24.05
N ASN A 378 -38.76 -23.12 -23.52
CA ASN A 378 -39.07 -21.97 -22.66
C ASN A 378 -38.11 -20.76 -22.79
N GLN A 379 -38.30 -19.98 -23.86
CA GLN A 379 -37.63 -18.70 -24.08
C GLN A 379 -37.88 -17.66 -22.96
N GLY A 380 -38.98 -17.78 -22.19
CA GLY A 380 -39.24 -16.94 -21.02
C GLY A 380 -38.29 -17.25 -19.86
N ALA A 381 -38.07 -18.54 -19.57
CA ALA A 381 -37.13 -18.98 -18.54
C ALA A 381 -35.68 -18.61 -18.88
N VAL A 382 -35.26 -18.77 -20.15
CA VAL A 382 -33.93 -18.33 -20.62
C VAL A 382 -33.71 -16.84 -20.30
N ARG A 383 -34.65 -15.96 -20.66
CA ARG A 383 -34.57 -14.52 -20.35
C ARG A 383 -34.55 -14.24 -18.85
N GLN A 384 -35.33 -14.99 -18.06
CA GLN A 384 -35.34 -14.87 -16.61
C GLN A 384 -33.96 -15.21 -16.02
N TRP A 385 -33.37 -16.34 -16.41
CA TRP A 385 -32.04 -16.75 -15.93
C TRP A 385 -30.95 -15.77 -16.36
N LEU A 386 -30.95 -15.28 -17.60
CA LEU A 386 -30.02 -14.23 -18.04
C LEU A 386 -30.18 -12.93 -17.23
N SER A 387 -31.42 -12.54 -16.90
CA SER A 387 -31.68 -11.34 -16.08
C SER A 387 -31.19 -11.48 -14.62
N LEU A 388 -31.13 -12.73 -14.12
CA LEU A 388 -30.57 -13.06 -12.81
C LEU A 388 -29.03 -13.12 -12.85
N ALA A 389 -28.44 -13.67 -13.92
CA ALA A 389 -27.00 -13.70 -14.14
C ALA A 389 -26.37 -12.29 -14.07
N LEU A 390 -27.00 -11.30 -14.70
CA LEU A 390 -26.58 -9.89 -14.67
C LEU A 390 -26.60 -9.24 -13.26
N ARG A 391 -27.29 -9.86 -12.29
CA ARG A 391 -27.41 -9.38 -10.90
C ARG A 391 -26.68 -10.27 -9.90
N ALA A 392 -26.14 -11.40 -10.36
CA ALA A 392 -25.47 -12.39 -9.53
C ALA A 392 -24.08 -11.93 -9.11
N GLU A 393 -23.49 -12.60 -8.12
CA GLU A 393 -22.05 -12.45 -7.88
C GLU A 393 -21.28 -13.05 -9.05
N ARG A 394 -20.28 -12.32 -9.56
CA ARG A 394 -19.41 -12.80 -10.64
C ARG A 394 -18.60 -14.01 -10.16
N ASP A 395 -18.22 -14.88 -11.08
CA ASP A 395 -17.33 -15.98 -10.74
C ASP A 395 -15.93 -15.48 -10.35
N PRO A 396 -15.24 -16.19 -9.44
CA PRO A 396 -13.83 -15.96 -9.21
C PRO A 396 -13.05 -16.25 -10.49
N VAL A 397 -12.07 -15.41 -10.78
CA VAL A 397 -11.21 -15.51 -11.96
C VAL A 397 -9.76 -15.25 -11.57
N TRP A 398 -8.83 -15.63 -12.46
CA TRP A 398 -7.44 -15.26 -12.32
C TRP A 398 -7.28 -13.76 -12.59
N MET A 399 -6.79 -13.02 -11.60
CA MET A 399 -6.49 -11.60 -11.74
C MET A 399 -5.03 -11.30 -11.39
N CYS A 400 -4.41 -10.42 -12.18
CA CYS A 400 -3.09 -9.85 -11.91
C CYS A 400 -3.07 -8.39 -12.40
N ASP A 401 -2.41 -7.49 -11.67
CA ASP A 401 -2.27 -6.07 -12.02
C ASP A 401 -3.59 -5.34 -12.37
N GLY A 402 -4.70 -5.75 -11.74
CA GLY A 402 -6.04 -5.21 -11.98
C GLY A 402 -6.74 -5.71 -13.26
N SER A 403 -6.10 -6.61 -14.01
CA SER A 403 -6.65 -7.23 -15.23
C SER A 403 -7.10 -8.67 -14.98
N ILE A 404 -8.10 -9.12 -15.76
CA ILE A 404 -8.65 -10.49 -15.74
C ILE A 404 -7.91 -11.35 -16.77
N PHE A 405 -7.62 -12.61 -16.42
CA PHE A 405 -6.98 -13.60 -17.26
C PHE A 405 -7.77 -14.92 -17.27
N SER A 406 -7.69 -15.66 -18.38
CA SER A 406 -8.34 -16.96 -18.54
C SER A 406 -7.65 -18.11 -17.79
N SER A 407 -6.36 -17.96 -17.49
CA SER A 407 -5.51 -19.00 -16.92
C SER A 407 -4.40 -18.38 -16.08
N TRP A 408 -3.94 -19.09 -15.06
CA TRP A 408 -2.78 -18.69 -14.25
C TRP A 408 -1.49 -18.66 -15.07
N SER A 409 -0.60 -17.70 -14.79
CA SER A 409 0.79 -17.72 -15.26
C SER A 409 1.77 -17.32 -14.15
N VAL A 410 3.04 -17.71 -14.32
CA VAL A 410 4.11 -17.46 -13.34
C VAL A 410 4.46 -15.97 -13.23
N VAL A 411 4.32 -15.25 -14.35
CA VAL A 411 4.76 -13.86 -14.55
C VAL A 411 3.64 -13.07 -15.22
N SER A 412 3.43 -11.83 -14.78
CA SER A 412 2.51 -10.89 -15.42
C SER A 412 2.93 -10.61 -16.87
N PRO A 413 2.04 -10.78 -17.86
CA PRO A 413 2.30 -10.31 -19.22
C PRO A 413 2.25 -8.77 -19.34
N ILE A 414 1.79 -8.06 -18.30
CA ILE A 414 1.67 -6.59 -18.29
C ILE A 414 2.86 -5.94 -17.59
N SER A 415 3.20 -6.39 -16.37
CA SER A 415 4.24 -5.77 -15.54
C SER A 415 5.57 -6.54 -15.49
N GLY A 416 5.61 -7.79 -15.97
CA GLY A 416 6.74 -8.68 -15.78
C GLY A 416 6.93 -9.17 -14.33
N ARG A 417 6.02 -8.85 -13.40
CA ARG A 417 6.12 -9.24 -11.99
C ARG A 417 5.86 -10.75 -11.80
N LEU A 418 6.71 -11.41 -11.04
CA LEU A 418 6.58 -12.81 -10.64
C LEU A 418 5.52 -12.98 -9.55
N GLY A 419 4.63 -13.96 -9.68
CA GLY A 419 3.69 -14.35 -8.63
C GLY A 419 2.57 -13.36 -8.33
N CYS A 420 2.19 -12.51 -9.29
CA CYS A 420 1.12 -11.51 -9.13
C CYS A 420 -0.31 -12.09 -9.22
N PHE A 421 -0.47 -13.34 -9.65
CA PHE A 421 -1.76 -13.93 -9.97
C PHE A 421 -2.50 -14.41 -8.72
N GLU A 422 -3.71 -13.90 -8.54
CA GLU A 422 -4.63 -14.24 -7.46
C GLU A 422 -5.96 -14.77 -8.03
N TRP A 423 -6.52 -15.80 -7.37
CA TRP A 423 -7.87 -16.29 -7.66
C TRP A 423 -8.87 -15.55 -6.77
N LYS A 424 -9.71 -14.70 -7.36
CA LYS A 424 -10.70 -13.91 -6.62
C LYS A 424 -11.85 -13.42 -7.48
N THR A 425 -13.00 -13.16 -6.86
CA THR A 425 -14.12 -12.45 -7.47
C THR A 425 -13.65 -11.09 -7.96
N PRO A 426 -13.89 -10.72 -9.24
CA PRO A 426 -13.57 -9.38 -9.73
C PRO A 426 -14.45 -8.35 -9.00
N PRO A 427 -13.95 -7.14 -8.70
CA PRO A 427 -14.76 -6.11 -8.06
C PRO A 427 -16.00 -5.82 -8.92
N SER A 428 -17.17 -5.86 -8.31
CA SER A 428 -18.41 -5.47 -8.97
C SER A 428 -18.30 -4.00 -9.37
N MET A 429 -18.17 -3.72 -10.66
CA MET A 429 -18.49 -2.38 -11.15
C MET A 429 -20.01 -2.23 -10.98
N PRO A 430 -20.50 -1.19 -10.30
CA PRO A 430 -21.92 -0.89 -10.38
C PRO A 430 -22.29 -0.79 -11.86
N PRO A 431 -23.47 -1.30 -12.28
CA PRO A 431 -23.87 -1.20 -13.67
C PRO A 431 -23.73 0.26 -14.09
N LEU A 432 -23.23 0.51 -15.31
CA LEU A 432 -23.29 1.87 -15.85
C LEU A 432 -24.77 2.25 -15.90
N THR A 433 -25.19 3.00 -14.89
CA THR A 433 -26.30 3.92 -15.01
C THR A 433 -25.86 4.87 -16.11
N LEU A 434 -26.31 4.56 -17.32
CA LEU A 434 -26.67 5.59 -18.28
C LEU A 434 -27.78 6.40 -17.60
N GLU A 435 -27.39 7.24 -16.64
CA GLU A 435 -28.05 8.52 -16.45
C GLU A 435 -27.99 9.12 -17.84
N ALA A 436 -29.16 9.12 -18.49
CA ALA A 436 -29.34 9.82 -19.74
C ALA A 436 -29.22 11.29 -19.38
N ASP A 437 -27.95 11.74 -19.34
CA ASP A 437 -27.53 13.12 -19.23
C ASP A 437 -28.39 13.84 -20.26
N SER A 438 -29.40 14.57 -19.76
CA SER A 438 -30.48 15.00 -20.61
C SER A 438 -29.86 15.94 -21.63
N ILE A 439 -29.73 15.46 -22.87
CA ILE A 439 -29.25 16.25 -24.00
C ILE A 439 -30.33 17.30 -24.22
N ALA A 440 -30.21 18.38 -23.45
CA ALA A 440 -30.96 19.59 -23.60
C ALA A 440 -30.49 20.15 -24.93
N LEU A 441 -31.21 19.75 -25.99
CA LEU A 441 -31.16 20.36 -27.30
C LEU A 441 -31.35 21.86 -27.08
N LYS A 442 -30.22 22.58 -27.08
CA LYS A 442 -30.20 24.03 -27.09
C LYS A 442 -30.98 24.44 -28.33
N LYS A 443 -32.24 24.88 -28.11
CA LYS A 443 -32.95 25.69 -29.09
C LYS A 443 -32.13 26.97 -29.27
N GLU A 444 -31.36 27.02 -30.35
CA GLU A 444 -30.85 28.29 -30.85
C GLU A 444 -32.02 29.10 -31.38
N ASP A 445 -32.39 30.15 -30.65
CA ASP A 445 -33.37 31.14 -31.11
C ASP A 445 -32.79 31.95 -32.29
N LYS A 446 -32.87 31.38 -33.49
CA LYS A 446 -32.61 32.13 -34.73
C LYS A 446 -33.78 33.06 -35.03
N LYS A 447 -33.69 34.28 -34.50
CA LYS A 447 -34.50 35.42 -34.95
C LYS A 447 -34.22 35.72 -36.43
N GLY A 448 -35.15 35.28 -37.27
CA GLY A 448 -35.64 35.91 -38.49
C GLY A 448 -34.64 36.44 -39.54
N ILE A 449 -34.72 35.89 -40.74
CA ILE A 449 -34.99 36.69 -41.95
C ILE A 449 -36.25 36.10 -42.60
N VAL A 450 -37.16 36.98 -43.02
CA VAL A 450 -38.42 36.62 -43.68
C VAL A 450 -38.22 36.66 -45.18
N GLU A 451 -38.66 35.63 -45.91
CA GLU A 451 -39.12 35.83 -47.28
C GLU A 451 -40.38 35.01 -47.57
N LYS A 452 -41.33 35.65 -48.26
CA LYS A 452 -42.68 35.14 -48.53
C LYS A 452 -42.68 34.17 -49.72
N THR A 453 -43.51 33.14 -49.64
CA THR A 453 -44.54 32.84 -50.67
C THR A 453 -45.71 32.07 -50.03
N ALA A 454 -46.92 32.26 -50.55
CA ALA A 454 -48.17 31.82 -49.93
C ALA A 454 -48.88 30.70 -50.71
N PHE A 455 -49.60 29.83 -49.98
CA PHE A 455 -50.83 29.07 -50.33
C PHE A 455 -51.15 28.25 -49.05
N VAL A 456 -52.26 28.37 -48.30
CA VAL A 456 -53.71 28.61 -48.54
C VAL A 456 -54.46 27.36 -49.04
N GLU A 457 -55.17 26.74 -48.08
CA GLU A 457 -56.39 25.91 -48.21
C GLU A 457 -56.28 24.57 -48.99
N ASP A 458 -57.03 23.49 -48.65
CA ASP A 458 -58.17 23.33 -47.73
C ASP A 458 -58.37 21.85 -47.30
N LYS A 459 -59.38 21.58 -46.45
CA LYS A 459 -60.20 20.33 -46.39
C LYS A 459 -59.57 19.01 -45.87
N LEU A 460 -60.20 18.17 -45.02
CA LEU A 460 -61.46 18.11 -44.23
C LEU A 460 -61.11 17.39 -42.87
N LEU A 461 -61.74 17.58 -41.69
CA LEU A 461 -63.09 17.11 -41.26
C LEU A 461 -63.37 15.64 -41.72
N GLU A 462 -63.78 14.65 -40.94
CA GLU A 462 -64.30 14.40 -39.58
C GLU A 462 -63.72 13.01 -39.16
N GLU A 463 -63.66 12.58 -37.90
CA GLU A 463 -64.78 12.10 -37.08
C GLU A 463 -64.43 12.15 -35.58
N VAL A 464 -65.47 12.32 -34.76
CA VAL A 464 -65.39 12.32 -33.30
C VAL A 464 -66.12 11.07 -32.76
N SER A 465 -65.69 10.61 -31.58
CA SER A 465 -66.37 9.68 -30.65
C SER A 465 -66.31 8.17 -30.90
N SER A 466 -65.66 7.48 -29.96
CA SER A 466 -66.38 6.72 -28.92
C SER A 466 -65.61 6.89 -27.60
N LEU A 467 -66.23 7.51 -26.58
CA LEU A 467 -66.74 6.84 -25.36
C LEU A 467 -65.64 6.02 -24.65
N GLY A 468 -65.16 6.36 -23.45
CA GLY A 468 -65.93 6.70 -22.25
C GLY A 468 -66.18 5.42 -21.42
N ASP A 469 -66.20 5.39 -20.09
CA ASP A 469 -66.01 6.43 -19.06
C ASP A 469 -65.79 5.73 -17.69
N GLY A 470 -65.40 6.47 -16.64
CA GLY A 470 -65.47 6.01 -15.24
C GLY A 470 -64.16 5.53 -14.58
N PHE A 471 -63.88 5.81 -13.29
CA PHE A 471 -64.71 6.47 -12.27
C PHE A 471 -63.85 7.24 -11.22
N LEU A 472 -64.05 8.56 -11.19
CA LEU A 472 -64.16 9.50 -10.04
C LEU A 472 -63.24 9.46 -8.79
N HIS A 473 -62.63 10.63 -8.53
CA HIS A 473 -62.51 11.36 -7.23
C HIS A 473 -61.81 10.70 -6.01
N HIS A 474 -61.25 11.43 -5.03
CA HIS A 474 -61.37 12.85 -4.65
C HIS A 474 -60.04 13.44 -4.12
N VAL A 475 -59.96 14.78 -4.03
CA VAL A 475 -58.77 15.55 -3.61
C VAL A 475 -59.07 16.41 -2.36
N GLN A 476 -58.02 16.71 -1.56
CA GLN A 476 -57.94 17.72 -0.46
C GLN A 476 -58.83 17.47 0.80
N THR A 477 -58.51 17.88 2.03
CA THR A 477 -57.42 18.73 2.62
C THR A 477 -57.09 18.17 4.05
N LYS A 478 -56.35 18.77 5.02
CA LYS A 478 -55.88 20.15 5.27
C LYS A 478 -54.46 20.24 5.93
N GLU A 479 -54.33 20.90 7.08
CA GLU A 479 -53.10 21.43 7.70
C GLU A 479 -52.94 21.04 9.19
N GLN A 480 -51.66 21.05 9.64
CA GLN A 480 -51.13 21.47 10.95
C GLN A 480 -51.02 20.51 12.16
N ASP A 481 -49.91 20.75 12.87
CA ASP A 481 -49.41 20.25 14.15
C ASP A 481 -49.15 18.74 14.37
N ILE A 482 -47.88 18.41 14.62
CA ILE A 482 -47.38 18.01 15.95
C ILE A 482 -45.83 17.99 15.99
N LYS A 483 -45.26 18.59 17.04
CA LYS A 483 -43.85 18.41 17.44
C LYS A 483 -43.66 17.09 18.20
N LYS A 484 -42.59 16.35 17.86
CA LYS A 484 -41.79 15.39 18.69
C LYS A 484 -41.66 14.01 18.04
N LYS A 485 -40.44 13.47 18.16
CA LYS A 485 -39.91 12.30 17.42
C LYS A 485 -39.74 12.66 15.93
N ASP A 486 -38.60 12.45 15.30
CA ASP A 486 -37.56 11.45 15.60
C ASP A 486 -36.18 12.07 15.91
N THR A 487 -35.48 11.48 16.88
CA THR A 487 -34.08 11.80 17.19
C THR A 487 -33.37 10.50 17.56
N GLU A 488 -33.00 9.72 16.56
CA GLU A 488 -32.15 8.54 16.74
C GLU A 488 -31.46 8.15 15.43
N LEU A 489 -30.29 7.52 15.55
CA LEU A 489 -29.49 6.92 14.47
C LEU A 489 -28.89 7.85 13.39
N LEU A 490 -27.84 8.58 13.77
CA LEU A 490 -26.66 8.85 12.89
C LEU A 490 -25.46 9.37 13.73
N SER A 491 -24.92 8.53 14.62
CA SER A 491 -23.71 8.86 15.39
C SER A 491 -22.43 8.51 14.61
N GLN A 492 -21.64 9.54 14.32
CA GLN A 492 -20.33 9.46 13.68
C GLN A 492 -19.30 8.81 14.62
N THR A 493 -18.55 7.82 14.14
CA THR A 493 -17.42 7.22 14.88
C THR A 493 -16.20 8.14 14.85
N TYR A 494 -16.08 9.00 15.86
CA TYR A 494 -14.82 9.68 16.17
C TYR A 494 -13.89 8.75 16.97
N LEU A 495 -12.69 8.51 16.43
CA LEU A 495 -11.60 7.87 17.14
C LEU A 495 -10.97 8.88 18.11
N ASN A 496 -11.24 8.73 19.41
CA ASN A 496 -10.62 9.55 20.44
C ASN A 496 -9.37 8.84 20.99
N VAL A 497 -8.30 9.60 21.22
CA VAL A 497 -6.98 9.10 21.64
C VAL A 497 -6.59 9.76 22.96
N ASP A 498 -5.88 9.01 23.81
CA ASP A 498 -5.32 9.36 25.13
C ASP A 498 -6.30 9.51 26.32
N ASP A 499 -6.24 8.55 27.25
CA ASP A 499 -5.75 8.78 28.63
C ASP A 499 -5.26 7.44 29.26
N PRO A 500 -4.33 7.41 30.24
CA PRO A 500 -3.55 6.19 30.55
C PRO A 500 -3.92 5.45 31.85
N GLY A 501 -3.76 4.12 31.81
CA GLY A 501 -3.12 3.35 32.89
C GLY A 501 -3.94 2.34 33.71
N ILE A 502 -3.40 1.11 33.79
CA ILE A 502 -3.41 0.21 34.98
C ILE A 502 -4.80 -0.43 35.31
N LYS A 503 -4.99 -1.76 35.46
CA LYS A 503 -4.10 -2.93 35.61
C LYS A 503 -4.83 -4.25 35.24
N THR A 504 -4.06 -5.28 34.89
CA THR A 504 -4.28 -6.75 35.03
C THR A 504 -5.66 -7.31 35.40
N GLU A 505 -6.16 -8.26 34.60
CA GLU A 505 -6.31 -9.66 35.02
C GLU A 505 -6.35 -10.60 33.79
N GLU A 506 -6.11 -11.89 34.01
CA GLU A 506 -5.93 -12.94 32.99
C GLU A 506 -7.28 -13.62 32.69
N ASP A 507 -7.55 -13.99 31.42
CA ASP A 507 -8.14 -15.31 31.09
C ASP A 507 -8.19 -15.57 29.57
N ASP A 508 -8.45 -16.84 29.23
CA ASP A 508 -7.91 -17.54 28.07
C ASP A 508 -8.73 -17.49 26.74
N ALA A 509 -8.06 -18.00 25.70
CA ALA A 509 -8.61 -18.76 24.55
C ALA A 509 -8.93 -18.08 23.18
N SER A 510 -8.37 -18.72 22.14
CA SER A 510 -8.85 -18.82 20.75
C SER A 510 -8.69 -17.62 19.78
N LEU A 511 -7.44 -17.32 19.39
CA LEU A 511 -7.18 -16.58 18.14
C LEU A 511 -6.98 -17.52 16.94
N SER A 512 -7.90 -17.43 15.99
CA SER A 512 -7.89 -18.17 14.73
C SER A 512 -6.82 -17.66 13.75
N LYS A 513 -6.34 -18.56 12.88
CA LYS A 513 -5.37 -18.25 11.81
C LYS A 513 -5.91 -17.16 10.88
N LYS A 514 -5.47 -15.91 11.04
CA LYS A 514 -5.70 -14.86 10.03
C LYS A 514 -4.75 -15.01 8.84
N LYS A 515 -5.32 -14.91 7.64
CA LYS A 515 -4.58 -14.82 6.38
C LYS A 515 -3.68 -13.58 6.40
N PHE A 516 -2.43 -13.72 5.98
CA PHE A 516 -1.53 -12.59 5.76
C PHE A 516 -1.86 -11.94 4.41
N GLN A 517 -2.19 -10.65 4.45
CA GLN A 517 -2.16 -9.75 3.29
C GLN A 517 -0.99 -8.80 3.50
N LEU A 518 -0.18 -8.58 2.47
CA LEU A 518 0.90 -7.61 2.47
C LEU A 518 0.50 -6.38 1.65
N PHE A 519 0.72 -5.21 2.24
CA PHE A 519 0.87 -3.93 1.55
C PHE A 519 2.37 -3.68 1.26
#